data_AF-L8JQS6-F1
#
_entry.id   AF-L8JQS6-F1
#
_cell.length_a   1.000
_cell.length_b   1.000
_cell.length_c   1.000
_cell.angle_alpha   90.00
_cell.angle_beta   90.00
_cell.angle_gamma   90.00
#
_symmetry.space_group_name_H-M   'P 1'
#
loop_
_entity.id
_entity.type
_entity.pdbx_description
1 polymer ?
#
loop_
_entity_poly.entity_id
_entity_poly.type
_entity_poly.pdbx_seq_one_letter_code
_entity_poly.pdbx_strand_id
1 'polypeptide(L)'
;MNLEIITDTTITSSAIYKDGTLFLANEEHLPFAQYCRKAYQLMEASYPKFFKMDNLCKLSFLTAELLLTENIGGALNGEKTAIILGNRSSSIISDQKHYESYVERENSFPSPAVFVYTLPNIMLGELCIRHQITGESSCFMMEDMDAAFLFHYVQDLLLNEGYEHCITGWVDFSPTEYGAELYLIGKRDKGEVKRPFGINFNQKV
;
A
#
# COMPACT_ATOMS: atom_id res chain seq x y z
N MET A 1 12.23 -23.59 -2.06
CA MET A 1 10.94 -23.10 -1.52
C MET A 1 10.21 -22.41 -2.64
N ASN A 2 8.90 -22.63 -2.75
CA ASN A 2 8.08 -21.89 -3.69
C ASN A 2 7.47 -20.70 -2.97
N LEU A 3 7.41 -19.56 -3.67
CA LEU A 3 6.77 -18.34 -3.18
C LEU A 3 5.32 -18.33 -3.62
N GLU A 4 4.47 -17.77 -2.79
CA GLU A 4 3.04 -17.71 -3.04
C GLU A 4 2.43 -16.37 -2.66
N ILE A 5 1.37 -16.01 -3.37
CA ILE A 5 0.48 -14.94 -2.96
C ILE A 5 -0.49 -15.52 -1.92
N ILE A 6 -0.35 -15.07 -0.68
CA ILE A 6 -1.26 -15.44 0.42
C ILE A 6 -2.62 -14.75 0.20
N THR A 7 -2.58 -13.45 -0.07
CA THR A 7 -3.76 -12.62 -0.32
C THR A 7 -3.38 -11.38 -1.13
N ASP A 8 -4.36 -10.76 -1.78
CA ASP A 8 -4.23 -9.48 -2.46
C ASP A 8 -5.41 -8.56 -2.17
N THR A 9 -5.14 -7.26 -2.24
CA THR A 9 -6.15 -6.21 -2.20
C THR A 9 -5.91 -5.22 -3.32
N THR A 10 -6.97 -4.91 -4.07
CA THR A 10 -6.95 -3.89 -5.12
C THR A 10 -7.95 -2.79 -4.81
N ILE A 11 -7.54 -1.53 -4.87
CA ILE A 11 -8.39 -0.35 -4.78
C ILE A 11 -8.26 0.46 -6.07
N THR A 12 -9.40 0.76 -6.69
CA THR A 12 -9.52 1.63 -7.86
C THR A 12 -10.54 2.72 -7.59
N SER A 13 -10.73 3.65 -8.54
CA SER A 13 -11.80 4.64 -8.47
C SER A 13 -13.21 4.04 -8.51
N SER A 14 -13.35 2.84 -9.07
CA SER A 14 -14.64 2.15 -9.24
C SER A 14 -14.98 1.16 -8.14
N ALA A 15 -13.98 0.47 -7.57
CA ALA A 15 -14.23 -0.60 -6.61
C ALA A 15 -12.99 -0.99 -5.80
N ILE A 16 -13.24 -1.62 -4.65
CA ILE A 16 -12.28 -2.30 -3.78
C ILE A 16 -12.53 -3.80 -3.85
N TYR A 17 -11.46 -4.57 -4.04
CA TYR A 17 -11.47 -6.03 -4.09
C TYR A 17 -10.48 -6.61 -3.08
N LYS A 18 -10.84 -7.75 -2.50
CA LYS A 18 -9.94 -8.62 -1.72
C LYS A 18 -9.99 -10.02 -2.32
N ASP A 19 -8.84 -10.56 -2.70
CA ASP A 19 -8.73 -11.87 -3.35
C ASP A 19 -9.68 -12.03 -4.55
N GLY A 20 -9.78 -10.97 -5.38
CA GLY A 20 -10.71 -10.89 -6.51
C GLY A 20 -12.20 -10.76 -6.15
N THR A 21 -12.56 -10.84 -4.87
CA THR A 21 -13.95 -10.67 -4.39
C THR A 21 -14.25 -9.20 -4.14
N LEU A 22 -15.40 -8.72 -4.63
CA LEU A 22 -15.83 -7.34 -4.43
C LEU A 22 -16.08 -7.07 -2.93
N PHE A 23 -15.36 -6.11 -2.36
CA PHE A 23 -15.57 -5.63 -0.99
C PHE A 23 -16.48 -4.41 -0.97
N LEU A 24 -16.23 -3.43 -1.84
CA LEU A 24 -17.02 -2.20 -1.92
C LEU A 24 -17.00 -1.61 -3.33
N ALA A 25 -18.17 -1.46 -3.96
CA ALA A 25 -18.33 -0.71 -5.20
C ALA A 25 -18.51 0.80 -4.95
N ASN A 26 -18.06 1.62 -5.90
CA ASN A 26 -18.26 3.07 -5.94
C ASN A 26 -19.28 3.43 -7.05
N GLU A 27 -20.48 2.85 -6.98
CA GLU A 27 -21.53 3.02 -8.02
C GLU A 27 -21.96 4.48 -8.21
N GLU A 28 -21.92 5.28 -7.14
CA GLU A 28 -22.26 6.71 -7.17
C GLU A 28 -21.11 7.59 -7.67
N HIS A 29 -19.96 7.00 -8.06
CA HIS A 29 -18.75 7.70 -8.48
C HIS A 29 -18.31 8.78 -7.48
N LEU A 30 -18.36 8.44 -6.18
CA LEU A 30 -18.03 9.36 -5.12
C LEU A 30 -16.56 9.83 -5.23
N PRO A 31 -16.28 11.12 -4.91
CA PRO A 31 -14.91 11.59 -4.77
C PRO A 31 -14.13 10.77 -3.74
N PHE A 32 -12.82 10.61 -3.94
CA PHE A 32 -11.96 9.80 -3.06
C PHE A 32 -12.14 10.11 -1.57
N ALA A 33 -12.26 11.40 -1.21
CA ALA A 33 -12.44 11.83 0.19
C ALA A 33 -13.70 11.26 0.88
N GLN A 34 -14.76 10.98 0.12
CA GLN A 34 -15.97 10.34 0.62
C GLN A 34 -15.86 8.82 0.54
N TYR A 35 -15.34 8.32 -0.60
CA TYR A 35 -15.17 6.89 -0.85
C TYR A 35 -14.26 6.22 0.18
N CYS A 36 -13.12 6.83 0.50
CA CYS A 36 -12.15 6.31 1.47
C CYS A 36 -12.74 6.28 2.90
N ARG A 37 -13.63 7.21 3.25
CA ARG A 37 -14.31 7.22 4.56
C ARG A 37 -15.32 6.09 4.67
N LYS A 38 -16.08 5.82 3.59
CA LYS A 38 -17.02 4.69 3.52
C LYS A 38 -16.27 3.36 3.68
N ALA A 39 -15.17 3.20 2.95
CA ALA A 39 -14.29 2.04 3.07
C ALA A 39 -13.74 1.88 4.50
N TYR A 40 -13.19 2.94 5.09
CA TYR A 40 -12.66 2.94 6.46
C TYR A 40 -13.70 2.49 7.51
N GLN A 41 -14.95 2.96 7.37
CA GLN A 41 -16.05 2.58 8.27
C GLN A 41 -16.41 1.10 8.14
N LEU A 42 -16.51 0.59 6.91
CA LEU A 42 -16.82 -0.82 6.65
C LEU A 42 -15.73 -1.78 7.10
N MET A 43 -14.46 -1.34 7.07
CA MET A 43 -13.32 -2.11 7.55
C MET A 43 -13.19 -2.11 9.09
N GLU A 44 -13.96 -1.29 9.80
CA GLU A 44 -13.90 -1.14 11.27
C GLU A 44 -12.48 -0.87 11.82
N ALA A 45 -11.60 -0.28 11.00
CA ALA A 45 -10.15 -0.21 11.22
C ALA A 45 -9.69 0.50 12.52
N SER A 46 -10.59 1.25 13.17
CA SER A 46 -10.40 1.83 14.51
C SER A 46 -9.05 2.56 14.71
N TYR A 47 -8.59 3.29 13.70
CA TYR A 47 -7.31 4.01 13.69
C TYR A 47 -7.51 5.52 13.41
N PRO A 48 -7.71 6.36 14.45
CA PRO A 48 -8.04 7.77 14.28
C PRO A 48 -7.03 8.59 13.48
N LYS A 49 -5.76 8.17 13.42
CA LYS A 49 -4.70 8.83 12.64
C LYS A 49 -5.05 8.87 11.15
N PHE A 50 -5.84 7.92 10.64
CA PHE A 50 -6.32 7.87 9.26
C PHE A 50 -6.90 9.22 8.79
N PHE A 51 -7.67 9.91 9.63
CA PHE A 51 -8.30 11.17 9.22
C PHE A 51 -7.32 12.33 9.02
N LYS A 52 -6.11 12.23 9.58
CA LYS A 52 -5.03 13.21 9.46
C LYS A 52 -4.06 12.90 8.32
N MET A 53 -4.15 11.72 7.72
CA MET A 53 -3.31 11.31 6.60
C MET A 53 -3.64 12.07 5.32
N ASP A 54 -2.63 12.25 4.46
CA ASP A 54 -2.85 12.67 3.09
C ASP A 54 -3.53 11.56 2.26
N ASN A 55 -3.86 11.85 1.01
CA ASN A 55 -4.64 10.90 0.21
C ASN A 55 -3.84 9.65 -0.20
N LEU A 56 -2.53 9.79 -0.44
CA LEU A 56 -1.65 8.66 -0.75
C LEU A 56 -1.57 7.70 0.44
N CYS A 57 -1.32 8.23 1.65
CA CYS A 57 -1.30 7.44 2.87
C CYS A 57 -2.67 6.84 3.20
N LYS A 58 -3.78 7.53 2.93
CA LYS A 58 -5.13 6.95 3.10
C LYS A 58 -5.35 5.77 2.17
N LEU A 59 -4.91 5.89 0.92
CA LEU A 59 -5.05 4.83 -0.07
C LEU A 59 -4.20 3.61 0.32
N SER A 60 -2.92 3.82 0.65
CA SER A 60 -2.03 2.74 1.10
C SER A 60 -2.56 2.07 2.37
N PHE A 61 -2.99 2.88 3.35
CA PHE A 61 -3.56 2.40 4.61
C PHE A 61 -4.75 1.49 4.38
N LEU A 62 -5.77 1.92 3.63
CA LEU A 62 -6.97 1.11 3.40
C LEU A 62 -6.64 -0.19 2.67
N THR A 63 -5.72 -0.12 1.70
CA THR A 63 -5.32 -1.29 0.92
C THR A 63 -4.63 -2.32 1.81
N ALA A 64 -3.68 -1.89 2.65
CA ALA A 64 -2.97 -2.76 3.58
C ALA A 64 -3.85 -3.25 4.74
N GLU A 65 -4.74 -2.41 5.27
CA GLU A 65 -5.65 -2.77 6.35
C GLU A 65 -6.61 -3.88 5.91
N LEU A 66 -7.12 -3.80 4.67
CA LEU A 66 -7.95 -4.87 4.09
C LEU A 66 -7.12 -6.10 3.69
N LEU A 67 -5.88 -5.92 3.22
CA LEU A 67 -4.96 -7.02 2.93
C LEU A 67 -4.69 -7.85 4.19
N LEU A 68 -4.51 -7.19 5.32
CA LEU A 68 -4.06 -7.81 6.57
C LEU A 68 -5.21 -8.27 7.51
N THR A 69 -6.47 -8.16 7.07
CA THR A 69 -7.63 -8.59 7.89
C THR A 69 -7.79 -10.12 7.92
N GLU A 70 -8.05 -10.66 9.13
CA GLU A 70 -8.49 -12.01 9.57
C GLU A 70 -7.86 -13.29 8.96
N ASN A 71 -7.34 -13.28 7.74
CA ASN A 71 -6.91 -14.48 7.01
C ASN A 71 -5.46 -14.91 7.25
N ILE A 72 -4.68 -14.18 8.07
CA ILE A 72 -3.23 -14.42 8.23
C ILE A 72 -2.90 -15.23 9.50
N GLY A 73 -3.90 -15.70 10.26
CA GLY A 73 -3.67 -16.69 11.33
C GLY A 73 -2.79 -16.21 12.50
N GLY A 74 -2.60 -14.90 12.66
CA GLY A 74 -1.78 -14.29 13.70
C GLY A 74 -1.27 -12.90 13.29
N ALA A 75 -0.67 -12.17 14.22
CA ALA A 75 0.08 -10.97 13.89
C ALA A 75 1.35 -11.36 13.12
N LEU A 76 1.60 -10.73 11.98
CA LEU A 76 2.87 -10.88 11.26
C LEU A 76 4.04 -10.56 12.19
N ASN A 77 5.13 -11.33 12.11
CA ASN A 77 6.36 -10.96 12.78
C ASN A 77 6.96 -9.74 12.07
N GLY A 78 6.89 -8.57 12.71
CA GLY A 78 7.31 -7.30 12.14
C GLY A 78 8.75 -7.26 11.68
N GLU A 79 9.67 -7.93 12.39
CA GLU A 79 11.10 -8.00 12.04
C GLU A 79 11.36 -8.93 10.85
N LYS A 80 10.42 -9.85 10.59
CA LYS A 80 10.48 -10.84 9.49
C LYS A 80 9.53 -10.52 8.36
N THR A 81 8.96 -9.32 8.35
CA THR A 81 8.06 -8.82 7.31
C THR A 81 8.70 -7.62 6.63
N ALA A 82 8.83 -7.68 5.31
CA ALA A 82 9.29 -6.55 4.50
C ALA A 82 8.11 -5.84 3.81
N ILE A 83 8.29 -4.59 3.40
CA ILE A 83 7.34 -3.82 2.57
C ILE A 83 8.08 -3.23 1.37
N ILE A 84 7.75 -3.69 0.17
CA ILE A 84 8.41 -3.29 -1.09
C ILE A 84 7.38 -2.78 -2.08
N LEU A 85 7.26 -1.45 -2.22
CA LEU A 85 6.24 -0.83 -3.07
C LEU A 85 6.86 -0.11 -4.26
N GLY A 86 6.16 -0.17 -5.40
CA GLY A 86 6.35 0.74 -6.51
C GLY A 86 5.38 1.93 -6.41
N ASN A 87 5.83 3.08 -6.90
CA ASN A 87 5.04 4.31 -6.95
C ASN A 87 5.53 5.21 -8.10
N ARG A 88 4.65 5.98 -8.75
CA ARG A 88 5.00 6.86 -9.88
C ARG A 88 5.09 8.32 -9.49
N SER A 89 4.05 8.80 -8.83
CA SER A 89 3.82 10.23 -8.60
C SER A 89 4.44 10.72 -7.32
N SER A 90 4.99 9.83 -6.51
CA SER A 90 5.55 10.11 -5.20
C SER A 90 4.51 10.83 -4.32
N SER A 91 5.00 11.76 -3.53
CA SER A 91 4.25 12.70 -2.71
C SER A 91 3.94 14.02 -3.44
N ILE A 92 3.98 14.08 -4.79
CA ILE A 92 3.95 15.34 -5.55
C ILE A 92 2.74 16.22 -5.22
N ILE A 93 1.59 15.61 -4.92
CA ILE A 93 0.36 16.35 -4.56
C ILE A 93 0.48 17.03 -3.20
N SER A 94 1.11 16.36 -2.24
CA SER A 94 1.38 16.92 -0.91
C SER A 94 2.50 17.96 -0.99
N ASP A 95 3.51 17.74 -1.83
CA ASP A 95 4.59 18.69 -2.10
C ASP A 95 4.08 19.99 -2.74
N GLN A 96 3.25 19.90 -3.78
CA GLN A 96 2.64 21.06 -4.44
C GLN A 96 1.81 21.90 -3.45
N LYS A 97 0.97 21.25 -2.62
CA LYS A 97 0.18 21.95 -1.60
C LYS A 97 1.05 22.63 -0.55
N HIS A 98 2.15 21.98 -0.17
CA HIS A 98 3.11 22.56 0.76
C HIS A 98 3.79 23.78 0.14
N TYR A 99 4.19 23.71 -1.13
CA TYR A 99 4.74 24.85 -1.88
C TYR A 99 3.74 26.01 -2.00
N GLU A 100 2.50 25.76 -2.41
CA GLU A 100 1.46 26.79 -2.51
C GLU A 100 1.22 27.52 -1.19
N SER A 101 1.27 26.79 -0.07
CA SER A 101 1.11 27.40 1.26
C SER A 101 2.21 28.39 1.64
N TYR A 102 3.42 28.28 1.05
CA TYR A 102 4.48 29.27 1.18
C TYR A 102 4.23 30.50 0.30
N VAL A 103 3.74 30.29 -0.92
CA VAL A 103 3.57 31.37 -1.92
C VAL A 103 2.39 32.27 -1.56
N GLU A 104 1.28 31.70 -1.07
CA GLU A 104 0.05 32.46 -0.77
C GLU A 104 0.10 33.25 0.53
N ARG A 105 1.06 32.98 1.41
CA ARG A 105 1.13 33.60 2.74
C ARG A 105 2.43 34.36 2.92
N GLU A 106 2.45 35.64 2.55
CA GLU A 106 3.42 36.59 3.09
C GLU A 106 3.37 36.52 4.63
N ASN A 107 4.32 35.79 5.25
CA ASN A 107 4.54 35.65 6.69
C ASN A 107 3.82 34.52 7.48
N SER A 108 3.36 33.42 6.85
CA SER A 108 2.91 32.24 7.60
C SER A 108 3.71 30.99 7.21
N PHE A 109 4.49 30.47 8.15
CA PHE A 109 5.22 29.22 7.95
C PHE A 109 4.24 28.03 7.89
N PRO A 110 4.37 27.12 6.90
CA PRO A 110 3.58 25.91 6.88
C PRO A 110 3.86 25.04 8.10
N SER A 111 2.84 24.26 8.48
CA SER A 111 2.96 23.34 9.59
C SER A 111 4.03 22.27 9.29
N PRO A 112 4.97 22.01 10.22
CA PRO A 112 5.94 20.91 10.06
C PRO A 112 5.30 19.55 9.81
N ALA A 113 4.05 19.34 10.24
CA ALA A 113 3.32 18.11 9.99
C ALA A 113 2.95 17.91 8.51
N VAL A 114 2.84 19.00 7.74
CA VAL A 114 2.54 18.94 6.29
C VAL A 114 3.80 18.56 5.50
N PHE A 115 4.96 19.05 5.92
CA PHE A 115 6.26 18.69 5.33
C PHE A 115 6.51 17.17 5.33
N VAL A 116 6.12 16.46 6.38
CA VAL A 116 6.33 15.01 6.45
C VAL A 116 5.60 14.26 5.33
N TYR A 117 4.46 14.76 4.86
CA TYR A 117 3.73 14.18 3.72
C TYR A 117 4.34 14.51 2.37
N THR A 118 5.36 15.37 2.30
CA THR A 118 6.12 15.61 1.06
C THR A 118 7.22 14.56 0.85
N LEU A 119 7.41 13.62 1.78
CA LEU A 119 8.41 12.57 1.64
C LEU A 119 7.90 11.44 0.71
N PRO A 120 8.69 11.01 -0.30
CA PRO A 120 8.32 9.93 -1.22
C PRO A 120 7.92 8.60 -0.56
N ASN A 121 8.49 8.33 0.61
CA ASN A 121 8.31 7.09 1.35
C ASN A 121 7.29 7.22 2.50
N ILE A 122 6.56 8.33 2.63
CA ILE A 122 5.68 8.57 3.79
C ILE A 122 4.64 7.47 3.99
N MET A 123 4.09 6.93 2.90
CA MET A 123 3.13 5.83 2.96
C MET A 123 3.70 4.60 3.64
N LEU A 124 4.99 4.28 3.44
CA LEU A 124 5.64 3.16 4.11
C LEU A 124 5.73 3.40 5.62
N GLY A 125 6.10 4.61 6.03
CA GLY A 125 6.17 4.96 7.46
C GLY A 125 4.83 4.77 8.17
N GLU A 126 3.73 5.17 7.53
CA GLU A 126 2.38 4.96 8.08
C GLU A 126 2.01 3.47 8.17
N LEU A 127 2.34 2.67 7.15
CA LEU A 127 2.11 1.23 7.16
C LEU A 127 2.95 0.52 8.23
N CYS A 128 4.23 0.83 8.33
CA CYS A 128 5.14 0.26 9.33
C CYS A 128 4.65 0.55 10.75
N ILE A 129 4.23 1.79 11.03
CA ILE A 129 3.68 2.16 12.36
C ILE A 129 2.37 1.42 12.62
N ARG A 130 1.44 1.40 11.66
CA ARG A 130 0.11 0.78 11.84
C ARG A 130 0.20 -0.72 12.11
N HIS A 131 1.08 -1.42 11.39
CA HIS A 131 1.19 -2.87 11.41
C HIS A 131 2.41 -3.38 12.19
N GLN A 132 3.13 -2.49 12.88
CA GLN A 132 4.32 -2.81 13.69
C GLN A 132 5.40 -3.56 12.88
N ILE A 133 5.59 -3.17 11.61
CA ILE A 133 6.59 -3.75 10.72
C ILE A 133 7.91 -2.99 10.92
N THR A 134 8.96 -3.72 11.27
CA THR A 134 10.30 -3.20 11.56
C THR A 134 11.37 -3.80 10.65
N GLY A 135 11.00 -4.75 9.80
CA GLY A 135 11.85 -5.27 8.72
C GLY A 135 12.06 -4.25 7.61
N GLU A 136 12.62 -4.71 6.49
CA GLU A 136 12.93 -3.85 5.36
C GLU A 136 11.70 -3.12 4.82
N SER A 137 11.85 -1.82 4.54
CA SER A 137 10.82 -1.02 3.88
C SER A 137 11.44 -0.14 2.81
N SER A 138 11.04 -0.35 1.55
CA SER A 138 11.59 0.34 0.39
C SER A 138 10.48 0.73 -0.59
N CYS A 139 10.58 1.95 -1.13
CA CYS A 139 9.68 2.49 -2.15
C CYS A 139 10.50 2.80 -3.40
N PHE A 140 10.09 2.25 -4.53
CA PHE A 140 10.76 2.44 -5.80
C PHE A 140 9.94 3.33 -6.71
N MET A 141 10.57 4.39 -7.22
CA MET A 141 9.97 5.27 -8.21
C MET A 141 10.01 4.59 -9.58
N MET A 142 8.85 4.30 -10.16
CA MET A 142 8.72 3.64 -11.47
C MET A 142 7.62 4.32 -12.28
N GLU A 143 7.64 4.18 -13.60
CA GLU A 143 6.56 4.74 -14.43
C GLU A 143 5.27 3.90 -14.33
N ASP A 144 5.43 2.58 -14.30
CA ASP A 144 4.37 1.58 -14.16
C ASP A 144 4.81 0.48 -13.20
N MET A 145 3.87 -0.39 -12.82
CA MET A 145 4.16 -1.56 -11.98
C MET A 145 5.06 -2.56 -12.71
N ASP A 146 6.34 -2.62 -12.34
CA ASP A 146 7.29 -3.63 -12.82
C ASP A 146 7.21 -4.91 -11.97
N ALA A 147 6.33 -5.82 -12.39
CA ALA A 147 6.15 -7.11 -11.70
C ALA A 147 7.41 -7.99 -11.71
N ALA A 148 8.25 -7.90 -12.75
CA ALA A 148 9.48 -8.67 -12.83
C ALA A 148 10.49 -8.19 -11.79
N PHE A 149 10.68 -6.88 -11.69
CA PHE A 149 11.52 -6.27 -10.67
C PHE A 149 11.03 -6.62 -9.26
N LEU A 150 9.75 -6.40 -8.97
CA LEU A 150 9.17 -6.68 -7.65
C LEU A 150 9.31 -8.17 -7.31
N PHE A 151 9.06 -9.05 -8.27
CA PHE A 151 9.26 -10.50 -8.08
C PHE A 151 10.70 -10.82 -7.67
N HIS A 152 11.69 -10.34 -8.42
CA HIS A 152 13.10 -10.64 -8.13
C HIS A 152 13.56 -10.07 -6.79
N TYR A 153 13.13 -8.84 -6.47
CA TYR A 153 13.45 -8.21 -5.19
C TYR A 153 12.86 -9.00 -4.02
N VAL A 154 11.57 -9.30 -4.06
CA VAL A 154 10.88 -10.05 -3.01
C VAL A 154 11.41 -11.48 -2.91
N GLN A 155 11.76 -12.09 -4.03
CA GLN A 155 12.38 -13.42 -4.04
C GLN A 155 13.70 -13.44 -3.27
N ASP A 156 14.56 -12.44 -3.48
CA ASP A 156 15.84 -12.35 -2.79
C ASP A 156 15.65 -12.17 -1.26
N LEU A 157 14.77 -11.24 -0.86
CA LEU A 157 14.44 -11.01 0.54
C LEU A 157 13.97 -12.29 1.26
N LEU A 158 13.04 -13.00 0.64
CA LEU A 158 12.47 -14.20 1.24
C LEU A 158 13.50 -15.33 1.21
N LEU A 159 14.13 -15.62 0.07
CA LEU A 159 14.97 -16.81 -0.05
C LEU A 159 16.37 -16.66 0.57
N ASN A 160 16.94 -15.46 0.57
CA ASN A 160 18.35 -15.24 0.90
C ASN A 160 18.56 -14.37 2.14
N GLU A 161 17.67 -13.44 2.46
CA GLU A 161 17.85 -12.50 3.59
C GLU A 161 17.09 -12.87 4.87
N GLY A 162 16.35 -13.99 4.84
CA GLY A 162 15.73 -14.54 6.04
C GLY A 162 14.47 -13.82 6.49
N TYR A 163 13.79 -13.11 5.59
CA TYR A 163 12.40 -12.66 5.76
C TYR A 163 11.41 -13.82 5.55
N GLU A 164 10.24 -13.71 6.18
CA GLU A 164 9.16 -14.71 6.10
C GLU A 164 8.02 -14.24 5.19
N HIS A 165 7.71 -12.94 5.26
CA HIS A 165 6.64 -12.31 4.51
C HIS A 165 7.11 -11.03 3.83
N CYS A 166 6.47 -10.69 2.72
CA CYS A 166 6.64 -9.40 2.09
C CYS A 166 5.30 -8.84 1.63
N ILE A 167 5.00 -7.60 2.00
CA ILE A 167 3.94 -6.81 1.39
C ILE A 167 4.55 -6.13 0.17
N THR A 168 4.05 -6.44 -1.02
CA THR A 168 4.56 -5.84 -2.26
C THR A 168 3.45 -5.38 -3.17
N GLY A 169 3.77 -4.51 -4.12
CA GLY A 169 2.83 -4.09 -5.15
C GLY A 169 2.99 -2.63 -5.52
N TRP A 170 1.86 -2.01 -5.87
CA TRP A 170 1.81 -0.67 -6.43
C TRP A 170 0.84 0.19 -5.64
N VAL A 171 1.22 1.44 -5.36
CA VAL A 171 0.30 2.45 -4.83
C VAL A 171 0.63 3.76 -5.50
N ASP A 172 -0.35 4.38 -6.16
CA ASP A 172 -0.18 5.73 -6.71
C ASP A 172 -1.44 6.57 -6.55
N PHE A 173 -1.23 7.87 -6.36
CA PHE A 173 -2.32 8.82 -6.18
C PHE A 173 -2.04 10.13 -6.94
N SER A 174 -2.95 10.46 -7.84
CA SER A 174 -3.04 11.76 -8.50
C SER A 174 -4.47 12.32 -8.41
N PRO A 175 -4.71 13.60 -8.74
CA PRO A 175 -6.04 14.19 -8.69
C PRO A 175 -7.01 13.58 -9.71
N THR A 176 -6.50 13.06 -10.82
CA THR A 176 -7.28 12.49 -11.93
C THR A 176 -7.40 10.97 -11.84
N GLU A 177 -6.39 10.31 -11.28
CA GLU A 177 -6.29 8.86 -11.22
C GLU A 177 -5.62 8.42 -9.93
N TYR A 178 -6.14 7.36 -9.33
CA TYR A 178 -5.51 6.71 -8.20
C TYR A 178 -5.78 5.21 -8.25
N GLY A 179 -4.85 4.45 -7.73
CA GLY A 179 -4.94 3.00 -7.70
C GLY A 179 -3.94 2.41 -6.73
N ALA A 180 -4.34 1.32 -6.08
CA ALA A 180 -3.46 0.53 -5.25
C ALA A 180 -3.72 -0.94 -5.49
N GLU A 181 -2.66 -1.72 -5.55
CA GLU A 181 -2.69 -3.15 -5.73
C GLU A 181 -1.58 -3.73 -4.86
N LEU A 182 -1.96 -4.32 -3.73
CA LEU A 182 -1.02 -4.88 -2.77
C LEU A 182 -1.21 -6.38 -2.65
N TYR A 183 -0.10 -7.07 -2.41
CA TYR A 183 0.02 -8.50 -2.31
C TYR A 183 0.78 -8.83 -1.03
N LEU A 184 0.30 -9.83 -0.29
CA LEU A 184 1.07 -10.45 0.77
C LEU A 184 1.71 -11.74 0.24
N ILE A 185 3.02 -11.78 0.21
CA ILE A 185 3.81 -12.90 -0.26
C ILE A 185 4.37 -13.66 0.94
N GLY A 186 4.37 -14.99 0.86
CA GLY A 186 4.99 -15.85 1.85
C GLY A 186 5.69 -17.06 1.24
N LYS A 187 6.37 -17.81 2.10
CA LYS A 187 6.97 -19.10 1.76
C LYS A 187 5.97 -20.22 2.00
N ARG A 188 5.85 -21.15 1.06
CA ARG A 188 5.17 -22.42 1.29
C ARG A 188 6.19 -23.56 1.34
N ASP A 189 6.27 -24.20 2.51
CA ASP A 189 7.20 -25.32 2.75
C ASP A 189 6.64 -26.67 2.30
N LYS A 190 5.32 -26.88 2.42
CA LYS A 190 4.63 -28.13 2.08
C LYS A 190 3.24 -27.85 1.52
N GLY A 191 2.84 -28.66 0.53
CA GLY A 191 1.52 -28.57 -0.11
C GLY A 191 1.55 -27.91 -1.49
N GLU A 192 0.40 -27.95 -2.16
CA GLU A 192 0.21 -27.34 -3.47
C GLU A 192 0.11 -25.82 -3.34
N VAL A 193 0.89 -25.09 -4.16
CA VAL A 193 0.82 -23.63 -4.24
C VAL A 193 -0.38 -23.25 -5.09
N LYS A 194 -1.43 -22.73 -4.44
CA LYS A 194 -2.67 -22.33 -5.12
C LYS A 194 -2.50 -21.08 -5.99
N ARG A 195 -1.66 -20.15 -5.53
CA ARG A 195 -1.43 -18.85 -6.17
C ARG A 195 0.09 -18.58 -6.25
N PRO A 196 0.78 -19.07 -7.29
CA PRO A 196 2.22 -18.91 -7.39
C PRO A 196 2.60 -17.43 -7.55
N PHE A 197 3.62 -17.00 -6.81
CA PHE A 197 4.23 -15.69 -7.01
C PHE A 197 5.38 -15.83 -8.00
N GLY A 198 5.23 -15.22 -9.19
CA GLY A 198 6.17 -15.32 -10.31
C GLY A 198 6.34 -13.98 -11.05
N ILE A 199 7.17 -13.94 -12.10
CA ILE A 199 7.53 -12.71 -12.85
C ILE A 199 6.30 -11.91 -13.36
N ASN A 200 5.17 -12.59 -13.61
CA ASN A 200 3.94 -11.98 -14.11
C ASN A 200 2.79 -12.09 -13.10
N PHE A 201 3.08 -12.00 -11.79
CA PHE A 201 2.11 -12.25 -10.73
C PHE A 201 0.87 -11.32 -10.76
N ASN A 202 1.00 -10.15 -11.40
CA ASN A 202 -0.07 -9.16 -11.55
C ASN A 202 -0.94 -9.37 -12.81
N GLN A 203 -0.62 -10.36 -13.66
CA GLN A 203 -1.46 -10.70 -14.80
C GLN A 203 -2.61 -11.60 -14.32
N LYS A 204 -3.85 -11.13 -14.49
CA LYS A 204 -5.04 -11.95 -14.25
C LYS A 204 -5.08 -13.07 -15.29
N VAL A 205 -5.06 -14.32 -14.83
CA VAL A 205 -5.19 -15.54 -15.65
C VAL A 205 -6.58 -15.61 -16.27
#